data_AF-A0A830FRS2-F1
#
_entry.id   AF-A0A830FRS2-F1
#
_cell.length_a   1.000
_cell.length_b   1.000
_cell.length_c   1.000
_cell.angle_alpha   90.00
_cell.angle_beta   90.00
_cell.angle_gamma   90.00
#
_symmetry.space_group_name_H-M   'P 1'
#
loop_
_entity.id
_entity.type
_entity.pdbx_description
1 polymer ?
#
loop_
_entity_poly.entity_id
_entity_poly.type
_entity_poly.pdbx_seq_one_letter_code
_entity_poly.pdbx_strand_id
1 'polypeptide(L)'
;MNKNYDATQTILNMAIFPLTQQELWIFRTLFVIPVFVGIGGRVLAGGSILEVVVGGGVMGGLSFFPLAFIYFIYLFGKYRSTQHA
;
A
#
# COMPACT_ATOMS: atom_id res chain seq x y z
N MET A 1 -8.20 14.91 41.19
CA MET A 1 -7.16 14.76 40.14
C MET A 1 -7.86 14.44 38.83
N ASN A 2 -7.90 15.41 37.91
CA ASN A 2 -8.72 15.40 36.70
C ASN A 2 -8.01 14.59 35.59
N LYS A 3 -8.54 13.42 35.22
CA LYS A 3 -8.01 12.52 34.17
C LYS A 3 -8.25 13.02 32.73
N ASN A 4 -8.75 14.24 32.53
CA ASN A 4 -9.19 14.72 31.22
C ASN A 4 -8.12 15.47 30.40
N TYR A 5 -6.89 15.62 30.90
CA TYR A 5 -5.84 16.37 30.18
C TYR A 5 -4.89 15.49 29.36
N ASP A 6 -4.96 14.16 29.49
CA ASP A 6 -4.06 13.24 28.79
C ASP A 6 -4.61 12.81 27.41
N ALA A 7 -5.93 12.75 27.28
CA ALA A 7 -6.58 12.31 26.04
C ALA A 7 -6.50 13.34 24.91
N THR A 8 -6.17 14.61 25.18
CA THR A 8 -6.10 15.65 24.14
C THR A 8 -4.72 15.75 23.48
N GLN A 9 -3.66 15.26 24.13
CA GLN A 9 -2.31 15.21 23.56
C GLN A 9 -2.10 14.01 22.63
N THR A 10 -2.89 12.95 22.77
CA THR A 10 -2.85 11.78 21.87
C THR A 10 -3.50 12.06 20.50
N ILE A 11 -4.31 13.12 20.38
CA ILE A 11 -5.07 13.47 19.16
C ILE A 11 -4.20 14.25 18.16
N LEU A 12 -3.01 14.71 18.56
CA LEU A 12 -2.15 15.49 17.68
C LEU A 12 -1.18 14.66 16.82
N ASN A 13 -1.18 13.32 16.92
CA ASN A 13 -0.06 12.55 16.35
C ASN A 13 -0.36 11.22 15.61
N MET A 14 -1.58 10.95 15.11
CA MET A 14 -1.75 9.73 14.30
C MET A 14 -2.83 9.81 13.21
N ALA A 15 -2.53 10.53 12.13
CA ALA A 15 -2.75 10.07 10.75
C ALA A 15 -2.32 11.18 9.78
N ILE A 16 -1.04 11.19 9.40
CA ILE A 16 -0.50 12.15 8.41
C ILE A 16 -1.15 11.94 7.02
N PHE A 17 -1.80 10.78 6.79
CA PHE A 17 -2.66 10.53 5.64
C PHE A 17 -3.56 9.30 5.91
N PRO A 18 -4.79 9.45 6.44
CA PRO A 18 -5.65 8.30 6.71
C PRO A 18 -6.19 7.75 5.38
N LEU A 19 -5.60 6.65 4.91
CA LEU A 19 -6.17 5.87 3.81
C LEU A 19 -7.51 5.28 4.28
N THR A 20 -8.54 5.42 3.45
CA THR A 20 -9.78 4.68 3.65
C THR A 20 -9.50 3.18 3.54
N GLN A 21 -10.38 2.35 4.13
CA GLN A 21 -10.26 0.89 4.02
C GLN A 21 -10.16 0.45 2.55
N GLN A 22 -10.98 1.03 1.67
CA GLN A 22 -10.96 0.73 0.24
C GLN A 22 -9.60 1.07 -0.42
N GLU A 23 -9.01 2.21 -0.07
CA GLU A 23 -7.70 2.61 -0.60
C GLU A 23 -6.59 1.67 -0.11
N LEU A 24 -6.65 1.22 1.14
CA LEU A 24 -5.73 0.19 1.67
C LEU A 24 -5.88 -1.15 0.92
N TRP A 25 -7.11 -1.57 0.63
CA TRP A 25 -7.39 -2.76 -0.18
C TRP A 25 -6.82 -2.65 -1.59
N ILE A 26 -6.87 -1.45 -2.19
CA ILE A 26 -6.29 -1.18 -3.50
C ILE A 26 -4.77 -1.32 -3.43
N PHE A 27 -4.10 -0.69 -2.45
CA PHE A 27 -2.66 -0.86 -2.25
C PHE A 27 -2.27 -2.34 -2.07
N ARG A 28 -3.04 -3.08 -1.27
CA ARG A 28 -2.81 -4.51 -1.06
C ARG A 28 -2.92 -5.30 -2.37
N THR A 29 -3.93 -5.02 -3.17
CA THR A 29 -4.15 -5.67 -4.47
C THR A 29 -3.04 -5.33 -5.47
N LEU A 30 -2.62 -4.07 -5.53
CA LEU A 30 -1.52 -3.60 -6.38
C LEU A 30 -0.18 -4.26 -6.04
N PHE A 31 0.03 -4.66 -4.78
CA PHE A 31 1.20 -5.43 -4.38
C PHE A 31 1.04 -6.94 -4.67
N VAL A 32 -0.10 -7.51 -4.27
CA VAL A 32 -0.32 -8.96 -4.27
C VAL A 32 -0.44 -9.53 -5.68
N ILE A 33 -1.10 -8.84 -6.62
CA ILE A 33 -1.25 -9.34 -7.99
C ILE A 33 0.11 -9.53 -8.68
N PRO A 34 1.01 -8.53 -8.73
CA PRO A 34 2.31 -8.72 -9.36
C PRO A 34 3.19 -9.75 -8.66
N VAL A 35 3.07 -9.89 -7.32
CA VAL A 35 3.73 -10.99 -6.59
C VAL A 35 3.25 -12.34 -7.12
N PHE A 36 1.93 -12.55 -7.22
CA PHE A 36 1.38 -13.81 -7.73
C PHE A 36 1.75 -14.06 -9.19
N VAL A 37 1.77 -13.02 -10.03
CA VAL A 37 2.24 -13.14 -11.42
C VAL A 37 3.72 -13.55 -11.46
N GLY A 38 4.57 -12.92 -10.65
CA GLY A 38 5.99 -13.24 -10.56
C GLY A 38 6.28 -14.64 -10.01
N ILE A 39 5.49 -15.10 -9.04
CA ILE A 39 5.49 -16.48 -8.53
C ILE A 39 5.06 -17.43 -9.63
N GLY A 40 3.88 -17.22 -10.22
CA GLY A 40 3.30 -18.08 -11.25
C GLY A 40 4.23 -18.24 -12.44
N GLY A 41 4.81 -17.15 -12.94
CA GLY A 41 5.78 -17.19 -14.04
C GLY A 41 7.01 -18.05 -13.73
N ARG A 42 7.53 -17.99 -12.50
CA ARG A 42 8.70 -18.80 -12.09
C ARG A 42 8.36 -20.25 -11.80
N VAL A 43 7.18 -20.53 -11.23
CA VAL A 43 6.69 -21.89 -11.07
C VAL A 43 6.56 -22.57 -12.43
N LEU A 44 6.01 -21.87 -13.43
CA LEU A 44 5.87 -22.37 -14.80
C LEU A 44 7.23 -22.57 -15.49
N ALA A 45 8.27 -21.83 -15.09
CA ALA A 45 9.63 -21.99 -15.58
C ALA A 45 10.40 -23.14 -14.91
N GLY A 46 9.80 -23.84 -13.94
CA GLY A 46 10.46 -24.91 -13.18
C GLY A 46 11.50 -24.41 -12.17
N GLY A 47 11.40 -23.14 -11.76
CA GLY A 47 12.32 -22.52 -10.80
C GLY A 47 12.24 -23.18 -9.41
N SER A 48 13.34 -23.13 -8.67
CA SER A 48 13.38 -23.62 -7.29
C SER A 48 12.45 -22.81 -6.38
N ILE A 49 12.02 -23.39 -5.25
CA ILE A 49 11.15 -22.70 -4.27
C ILE A 49 11.73 -21.35 -3.85
N LEU A 50 13.05 -21.29 -3.60
CA LEU A 50 13.73 -20.05 -3.23
C LEU A 50 13.63 -19.00 -4.34
N GLU A 51 13.86 -19.40 -5.58
CA GLU A 51 13.79 -18.51 -6.74
C GLU A 51 12.36 -18.01 -7.00
N VAL A 52 11.37 -18.88 -6.84
CA VAL A 52 9.95 -18.54 -6.95
C VAL A 52 9.55 -17.50 -5.90
N VAL A 53 9.91 -17.72 -4.63
CA VAL A 53 9.52 -16.83 -3.53
C VAL A 53 10.28 -15.51 -3.60
N VAL A 54 11.61 -15.55 -3.68
CA VAL A 54 12.45 -14.34 -3.74
C VAL A 54 12.13 -13.56 -5.00
N GLY A 55 12.11 -14.25 -6.13
CA GLY A 55 11.86 -13.63 -7.41
C GLY A 55 10.45 -13.06 -7.54
N GLY A 56 9.44 -13.78 -7.05
CA GLY A 56 8.06 -13.29 -7.00
C GLY A 56 7.93 -12.05 -6.13
N GLY A 57 8.57 -12.06 -4.95
CA GLY A 57 8.66 -10.91 -4.07
C GLY A 57 9.35 -9.70 -4.70
N VAL A 58 10.46 -9.90 -5.42
CA VAL A 58 11.18 -8.82 -6.13
C VAL A 58 10.33 -8.22 -7.25
N MET A 59 9.69 -9.05 -8.08
CA MET A 59 8.77 -8.58 -9.12
C MET A 59 7.60 -7.79 -8.53
N GLY A 60 7.05 -8.28 -7.42
CA GLY A 60 6.03 -7.61 -6.63
C GLY A 60 6.46 -6.23 -6.12
N GLY A 61 7.60 -6.17 -5.45
CA GLY A 61 8.12 -4.93 -4.87
C GLY A 61 8.45 -3.88 -5.93
N LEU A 62 9.16 -4.27 -7.01
CA LEU A 62 9.58 -3.34 -8.06
C LEU A 62 8.40 -2.78 -8.85
N SER A 63 7.36 -3.58 -9.07
CA SER A 63 6.13 -3.11 -9.74
C SER A 63 5.23 -2.30 -8.80
N PHE A 64 5.24 -2.59 -7.51
CA PHE A 64 4.43 -1.87 -6.53
C PHE A 64 4.83 -0.41 -6.38
N PHE A 65 6.12 -0.10 -6.26
CA PHE A 65 6.58 1.29 -6.07
C PHE A 65 6.02 2.30 -7.11
N PRO A 66 6.15 2.07 -8.42
CA PRO A 66 5.60 3.00 -9.41
C PRO A 66 4.07 3.05 -9.39
N LEU A 67 3.39 1.92 -9.19
CA LEU A 67 1.91 1.87 -9.13
C LEU A 67 1.38 2.61 -7.89
N ALA A 68 2.00 2.39 -6.74
CA ALA A 68 1.72 3.08 -5.48
C ALA A 68 1.92 4.58 -5.64
N PHE A 69 3.02 5.00 -6.27
CA PHE A 69 3.32 6.41 -6.50
C PHE A 69 2.25 7.09 -7.38
N ILE A 70 1.87 6.47 -8.49
CA ILE A 70 0.79 6.98 -9.36
C ILE A 70 -0.53 7.09 -8.57
N TYR A 71 -0.84 6.08 -7.76
CA TYR A 71 -2.05 6.08 -6.96
C TYR A 71 -2.04 7.17 -5.86
N PHE A 72 -0.88 7.42 -5.24
CA PHE A 72 -0.73 8.53 -4.30
C PHE A 72 -0.96 9.89 -4.95
N ILE A 73 -0.45 10.12 -6.18
CA ILE A 73 -0.72 11.35 -6.93
C ILE A 73 -2.23 11.49 -7.19
N TYR A 74 -2.88 10.41 -7.60
CA TYR A 74 -4.33 10.39 -7.81
C TYR A 74 -5.11 10.76 -6.55
N LEU A 75 -4.77 10.15 -5.41
CA LEU A 75 -5.40 10.44 -4.12
C LEU A 75 -5.21 11.90 -3.71
N PHE A 76 -3.99 12.44 -3.87
CA PHE A 76 -3.70 13.83 -3.55
C PHE A 76 -4.56 14.79 -4.38
N GLY A 77 -4.73 14.53 -5.69
CA GLY A 77 -5.63 15.31 -6.55
C GLY A 77 -7.10 15.20 -6.14
N LYS A 78 -7.56 13.98 -5.82
CA LYS A 78 -8.94 13.70 -5.37
C LYS A 78 -9.29 14.49 -4.11
N TYR A 79 -8.45 14.44 -3.07
CA TYR A 79 -8.73 15.14 -1.80
C TYR A 79 -8.72 16.66 -1.96
N ARG A 80 -7.85 17.19 -2.82
CA ARG A 80 -7.81 18.62 -3.11
C ARG A 80 -9.08 19.11 -3.80
N SER A 81 -9.64 18.31 -4.72
CA SER A 81 -10.90 18.61 -5.41
C SER A 81 -12.09 18.68 -4.43
N THR A 82 -12.19 17.73 -3.51
CA THR A 82 -13.27 17.70 -2.51
C THR A 82 -13.20 18.81 -1.46
N GLN A 83 -12.05 19.48 -1.29
CA GLN A 83 -11.91 20.64 -0.40
C GLN A 83 -12.34 21.96 -1.07
N HIS A 84 -12.48 21.97 -2.40
CA HIS A 84 -12.86 23.15 -3.18
C HIS A 84 -14.29 23.07 -3.77
N ALA A 85 -15.02 21.99 -3.47
CA ALA A 85 -16.43 21.79 -3.83
C ALA A 85 -17.33 22.06 -2.62
#